data_AF-A0A5R8P832-F1
#
_entry.id   AF-A0A5R8P832-F1
#
_cell.length_a   1.000
_cell.length_b   1.000
_cell.length_c   1.000
_cell.angle_alpha   90.00
_cell.angle_beta   90.00
_cell.angle_gamma   90.00
#
_symmetry.space_group_name_H-M   'P 1'
#
loop_
_entity.id
_entity.type
_entity.pdbx_description
1 polymer ?
#
loop_
_entity_poly.entity_id
_entity_poly.type
_entity_poly.pdbx_seq_one_letter_code
_entity_poly.pdbx_strand_id
1 'polypeptide(L)'
;MEASPGGGAVVTAHFAISAVGAFVRPKADVGISGASSFRGKVLRPSSWDDDYDLTGKRVGIIGTGASAVQIDPSIAPQVEQLTVFQRTPVWVLPKPDFQVPRALHRVLAIPGCSRCCTAVRWWSSTSLCAPSSAYREPSCTR
;
A
#
# COMPACT_ATOMS: atom_id res chain seq x y z
N MET A 1 -11.10 -28.52 13.01
CA MET A 1 -12.44 -27.98 13.30
C MET A 1 -12.74 -26.97 12.21
N GLU A 2 -13.33 -27.44 11.13
CA GLU A 2 -13.54 -26.64 9.91
C GLU A 2 -14.96 -26.09 9.97
N ALA A 3 -15.08 -24.78 10.25
CA ALA A 3 -16.36 -24.10 10.27
C ALA A 3 -16.70 -23.67 8.83
N SER A 4 -17.68 -24.34 8.23
CA SER A 4 -18.21 -24.01 6.91
C SER A 4 -18.87 -22.62 6.93
N PRO A 5 -18.53 -21.71 6.00
CA PRO A 5 -19.12 -20.38 5.96
C PRO A 5 -20.55 -20.48 5.38
N GLY A 6 -21.55 -20.58 6.25
CA GLY A 6 -22.97 -20.57 5.85
C GLY A 6 -23.89 -21.45 6.70
N GLY A 7 -23.35 -22.38 7.49
CA GLY A 7 -24.09 -23.08 8.53
C GLY A 7 -23.84 -22.40 9.86
N GLY A 8 -24.90 -22.02 10.59
CA GLY A 8 -24.81 -21.45 11.94
C GLY A 8 -24.31 -22.47 12.97
N ALA A 9 -23.09 -22.97 12.81
CA ALA A 9 -22.46 -23.86 13.76
C ALA A 9 -22.01 -23.05 14.98
N VAL A 10 -22.65 -23.32 16.12
CA VAL A 10 -22.25 -22.75 17.40
C VAL A 10 -21.02 -23.50 17.90
N VAL A 11 -19.92 -22.77 18.16
CA VAL A 11 -18.68 -23.34 18.68
C VAL A 11 -18.39 -22.72 20.05
N THR A 12 -18.08 -23.56 21.03
CA THR A 12 -17.63 -23.12 22.36
C THR A 12 -16.11 -23.24 22.45
N ALA A 13 -15.43 -22.19 22.88
CA ALA A 13 -13.97 -22.16 23.06
C ALA A 13 -13.60 -21.38 24.33
N HIS A 14 -12.47 -21.73 24.95
CA HIS A 14 -11.94 -20.97 26.08
C HIS A 14 -11.39 -19.61 25.65
N PHE A 15 -10.86 -19.53 24.43
CA PHE A 15 -10.30 -18.32 23.85
C PHE A 15 -10.72 -18.20 22.39
N ALA A 16 -11.04 -16.98 21.96
CA ALA A 16 -11.28 -16.64 20.57
C ALA A 16 -10.23 -15.61 20.13
N ILE A 17 -9.45 -15.94 19.10
CA ILE A 17 -8.41 -15.06 18.55
C ILE A 17 -8.84 -14.66 17.15
N SER A 18 -9.12 -13.37 16.94
CA SER A 18 -9.46 -12.83 15.63
C SER A 18 -8.20 -12.40 14.89
N ALA A 19 -7.87 -13.09 13.80
CA ALA A 19 -6.76 -12.78 12.91
C ALA A 19 -7.22 -12.31 11.52
N VAL A 20 -8.40 -11.68 11.44
CA VAL A 20 -9.01 -11.27 10.16
C VAL A 20 -8.27 -10.12 9.47
N GLY A 21 -7.46 -9.34 10.20
CA GLY A 21 -6.71 -8.21 9.64
C GLY A 21 -7.50 -6.91 9.51
N ALA A 22 -6.80 -5.79 9.29
CA ALA A 22 -7.39 -4.45 9.28
C ALA A 22 -7.97 -4.01 7.92
N PHE A 23 -7.57 -4.66 6.83
CA PHE A 23 -7.88 -4.24 5.45
C PHE A 23 -8.70 -5.27 4.67
N VAL A 24 -9.68 -5.91 5.33
CA VAL A 24 -10.49 -7.00 4.74
C VAL A 24 -11.66 -6.55 3.89
N ARG A 25 -12.16 -5.33 4.10
CA ARG A 25 -13.38 -4.84 3.45
C ARG A 25 -13.02 -3.69 2.51
N PRO A 26 -12.71 -3.96 1.23
CA PRO A 26 -12.46 -2.90 0.28
C PRO A 26 -13.72 -2.04 0.12
N LYS A 27 -13.52 -0.76 -0.17
CA LYS A 27 -14.63 0.15 -0.46
C LYS A 27 -15.35 -0.34 -1.73
N ALA A 28 -16.60 -0.76 -1.58
CA ALA A 28 -17.38 -1.32 -2.68
C ALA A 28 -17.70 -0.27 -3.75
N ASP A 29 -18.11 0.93 -3.32
CA ASP A 29 -18.42 2.05 -4.21
C ASP A 29 -17.25 3.02 -4.36
N VAL A 30 -16.90 3.31 -5.61
CA VAL A 30 -15.86 4.28 -5.95
C VAL A 30 -16.34 5.70 -5.67
N GLY A 31 -17.65 5.97 -5.72
CA GLY A 31 -18.23 7.31 -5.51
C GLY A 31 -18.06 8.23 -6.72
N ILE A 32 -17.91 7.66 -7.91
CA ILE A 32 -17.79 8.39 -9.18
C ILE A 32 -19.05 8.13 -10.00
N SER A 33 -19.81 9.19 -10.27
CA SER A 33 -21.01 9.13 -11.09
C SER A 33 -20.69 8.56 -12.48
N GLY A 34 -21.43 7.54 -12.90
CA GLY A 34 -21.23 6.89 -14.21
C GLY A 34 -20.08 5.90 -14.27
N ALA A 35 -19.35 5.62 -13.18
CA ALA A 35 -18.23 4.67 -13.19
C ALA A 35 -18.63 3.26 -13.65
N SER A 36 -19.87 2.84 -13.39
CA SER A 36 -20.41 1.55 -13.85
C SER A 36 -20.56 1.46 -15.38
N SER A 37 -20.61 2.60 -16.08
CA SER A 37 -20.72 2.66 -17.54
C SER A 37 -19.36 2.61 -18.26
N PHE A 38 -18.26 2.62 -17.49
CA PHE A 38 -16.92 2.55 -18.06
C PHE A 38 -16.71 1.20 -18.74
N ARG A 39 -16.40 1.22 -20.03
CA ARG A 39 -16.21 0.01 -20.85
C ARG A 39 -14.80 -0.58 -20.77
N GLY A 40 -13.87 0.14 -20.16
CA GLY A 40 -12.50 -0.35 -19.97
C GLY A 40 -12.38 -1.30 -18.78
N LYS A 41 -11.20 -1.92 -18.64
CA LYS A 41 -10.88 -2.77 -17.49
C LYS A 41 -10.72 -1.91 -16.24
N VAL A 42 -11.38 -2.31 -15.15
CA VAL A 42 -11.19 -1.73 -13.81
C VAL A 42 -10.41 -2.72 -12.96
N LEU A 43 -9.20 -2.33 -12.57
CA LEU A 43 -8.35 -3.09 -11.65
C LEU A 43 -8.41 -2.45 -10.26
N ARG A 44 -8.60 -3.27 -9.22
CA ARG A 44 -8.55 -2.83 -7.82
C ARG A 44 -7.34 -3.46 -7.14
N PRO A 45 -6.59 -2.73 -6.30
CA PRO A 45 -5.44 -3.32 -5.59
C PRO A 45 -5.81 -4.54 -4.73
N SER A 46 -7.05 -4.63 -4.23
CA SER A 46 -7.54 -5.77 -3.45
C SER A 46 -7.94 -7.00 -4.28
N SER A 47 -8.08 -6.86 -5.59
CA SER A 47 -8.52 -7.92 -6.51
C SER A 47 -7.85 -7.69 -7.87
N TRP A 48 -6.52 -7.68 -7.84
CA TRP A 48 -5.70 -7.45 -9.02
C TRP A 48 -5.77 -8.65 -9.98
N ASP A 49 -5.59 -8.38 -11.26
CA ASP A 49 -5.59 -9.38 -12.34
C ASP A 49 -4.19 -9.37 -12.96
N ASP A 50 -3.34 -10.32 -12.53
CA ASP A 50 -1.94 -10.40 -12.94
C ASP A 50 -1.76 -10.79 -14.42
N ASP A 51 -2.78 -11.39 -15.03
CA ASP A 51 -2.75 -11.82 -16.44
C ASP A 51 -3.13 -10.69 -17.41
N TYR A 52 -3.60 -9.55 -16.91
CA TYR A 52 -4.01 -8.43 -17.75
C TYR A 52 -2.81 -7.60 -18.22
N ASP A 53 -2.45 -7.73 -19.49
CA ASP A 53 -1.39 -6.94 -20.12
C ASP A 53 -1.74 -5.44 -20.13
N LEU A 54 -0.84 -4.61 -19.59
CA LEU A 54 -0.97 -3.15 -19.54
C LEU A 54 -0.20 -2.44 -20.67
N THR A 55 0.55 -3.19 -21.48
CA THR A 55 1.47 -2.65 -22.49
C THR A 55 0.73 -1.79 -23.51
N GLY A 56 1.23 -0.57 -23.74
CA GLY A 56 0.66 0.35 -24.74
C GLY A 56 -0.76 0.83 -24.42
N LYS A 57 -1.27 0.66 -23.20
CA LYS A 57 -2.59 1.15 -22.79
C LYS A 57 -2.48 2.53 -22.15
N ARG A 58 -3.58 3.28 -22.22
CA ARG A 58 -3.78 4.51 -21.44
C ARG A 58 -4.46 4.16 -20.13
N VAL A 59 -3.79 4.41 -19.01
CA VAL A 59 -4.19 3.99 -17.67
C VAL A 59 -4.43 5.20 -16.78
N GLY A 60 -5.56 5.20 -16.07
CA GLY A 60 -5.89 6.17 -15.05
C GLY A 60 -5.81 5.56 -13.65
N ILE A 61 -5.06 6.18 -12.74
CA ILE A 61 -4.98 5.80 -11.32
C ILE A 61 -5.79 6.79 -10.49
N ILE A 62 -6.69 6.27 -9.65
CA ILE A 62 -7.56 7.09 -8.79
C ILE A 62 -7.11 6.92 -7.35
N GLY A 63 -6.58 8.00 -6.78
CA GLY A 63 -6.07 8.05 -5.42
C GLY A 63 -4.56 7.79 -5.33
N THR A 64 -3.91 8.48 -4.39
CA THR A 64 -2.45 8.53 -4.21
C THR A 64 -2.06 7.98 -2.83
N GLY A 65 -2.68 6.86 -2.42
CA GLY A 65 -2.36 6.18 -1.17
C GLY A 65 -1.11 5.30 -1.27
N ALA A 66 -0.83 4.53 -0.21
CA ALA A 66 0.34 3.62 -0.17
C ALA A 66 0.35 2.59 -1.31
N SER A 67 -0.81 2.15 -1.80
CA SER A 67 -0.91 1.24 -2.95
C SER A 67 -0.47 1.92 -4.25
N ALA A 68 -0.90 3.16 -4.51
CA ALA A 68 -0.55 3.89 -5.73
C ALA A 68 0.97 4.18 -5.78
N VAL A 69 1.56 4.57 -4.65
CA VAL A 69 3.02 4.79 -4.54
C VAL A 69 3.84 3.57 -4.97
N GLN A 70 3.30 2.36 -4.86
CA GLN A 70 3.95 1.13 -5.30
C GLN A 70 3.55 0.72 -6.73
N ILE A 71 2.29 0.89 -7.10
CA ILE A 71 1.75 0.50 -8.42
C ILE A 71 2.28 1.44 -9.51
N ASP A 72 2.18 2.75 -9.31
CA ASP A 72 2.53 3.78 -10.28
C ASP A 72 3.93 3.57 -10.88
N PRO A 73 5.03 3.47 -10.08
CA PRO A 73 6.36 3.26 -10.65
C PRO A 73 6.53 1.89 -11.32
N SER A 74 5.73 0.90 -10.92
CA SER A 74 5.81 -0.46 -11.47
C SER A 74 5.21 -0.55 -12.88
N ILE A 75 4.09 0.15 -13.13
CA ILE A 75 3.37 0.10 -14.41
C ILE A 75 3.75 1.23 -15.37
N ALA A 76 4.26 2.36 -14.84
CA ALA A 76 4.67 3.53 -15.63
C ALA A 76 5.56 3.20 -16.86
N PRO A 77 6.55 2.29 -16.79
CA PRO A 77 7.39 1.99 -17.96
C PRO A 77 6.70 1.12 -19.03
N GLN A 78 5.55 0.51 -18.73
CA GLN A 78 4.86 -0.43 -19.62
C GLN A 78 3.69 0.23 -20.38
N VAL A 79 3.02 1.19 -19.75
CA VAL A 79 1.83 1.85 -20.29
C VAL A 79 2.19 2.93 -21.31
N GLU A 80 1.29 3.22 -22.25
CA GLU A 80 1.47 4.34 -23.19
C GLU A 80 1.35 5.69 -22.47
N GLN A 81 0.37 5.79 -21.56
CA GLN A 81 0.12 7.00 -20.80
C GLN A 81 -0.44 6.65 -19.43
N LEU A 82 0.17 7.20 -18.38
CA LEU A 82 -0.31 7.09 -17.00
C LEU A 82 -0.86 8.45 -16.54
N THR A 83 -2.14 8.50 -16.19
CA THR A 83 -2.79 9.69 -15.62
C THR A 83 -3.15 9.44 -14.16
N VAL A 84 -2.70 10.30 -13.24
CA VAL A 84 -2.94 10.16 -11.81
C VAL A 84 -3.95 11.20 -11.33
N PHE A 85 -5.09 10.73 -10.81
CA PHE A 85 -6.13 11.56 -10.22
C PHE A 85 -5.91 11.66 -8.70
N GLN A 86 -5.30 12.76 -8.27
CA GLN A 86 -4.99 13.03 -6.87
C GLN A 86 -6.06 13.90 -6.21
N ARG A 87 -6.64 13.42 -5.11
CA ARG A 87 -7.51 14.23 -4.23
C ARG A 87 -6.73 14.92 -3.11
N THR A 88 -5.83 14.18 -2.46
CA THR A 88 -5.03 14.67 -1.33
C THR A 88 -3.61 14.16 -1.51
N PRO A 89 -2.59 15.04 -1.58
CA PRO A 89 -1.20 14.61 -1.70
C PRO A 89 -0.77 13.80 -0.48
N VAL A 90 0.07 12.79 -0.71
CA VAL A 90 0.72 12.02 0.37
C VAL A 90 2.19 12.39 0.45
N TRP A 91 2.73 12.36 1.66
CA TRP A 91 4.17 12.50 1.87
C TRP A 91 4.87 11.20 1.48
N VAL A 92 5.81 11.28 0.54
CA VAL A 92 6.61 10.14 0.10
C VAL A 92 8.08 10.44 0.37
N LEU A 93 8.73 9.53 1.09
CA LEU A 93 10.17 9.55 1.31
C LEU A 93 10.82 8.42 0.49
N PRO A 94 12.06 8.59 0.01
CA PRO A 94 12.80 7.50 -0.61
C PRO A 94 12.86 6.29 0.32
N LYS A 95 12.43 5.13 -0.17
CA LYS A 95 12.59 3.84 0.52
C LYS A 95 13.72 3.06 -0.15
N PRO A 96 14.94 3.04 0.43
CA PRO A 96 16.00 2.17 -0.05
C PRO A 96 15.52 0.73 -0.08
N ASP A 97 15.60 0.08 -1.24
CA ASP A 97 15.23 -1.31 -1.43
C ASP A 97 16.48 -2.07 -1.87
N PHE A 98 17.18 -2.63 -0.88
CA PHE A 98 18.38 -3.42 -1.10
C PHE A 98 18.17 -4.82 -0.57
N GLN A 99 18.72 -5.81 -1.28
CA GLN A 99 18.73 -7.18 -0.79
C GLN A 99 19.58 -7.25 0.47
N VAL A 100 19.00 -7.78 1.56
CA VAL A 100 19.70 -7.92 2.84
C VAL A 100 20.79 -8.99 2.68
N PRO A 101 22.09 -8.66 2.79
CA PRO A 101 23.15 -9.63 2.60
C PRO A 101 23.12 -10.72 3.68
N ARG A 102 23.55 -11.95 3.35
CA ARG A 102 23.62 -13.07 4.31
C ARG A 102 24.49 -12.74 5.54
N ALA A 103 25.53 -11.94 5.37
CA ALA A 103 26.35 -11.47 6.49
C ALA A 103 25.55 -10.58 7.45
N LEU A 104 24.71 -9.69 6.93
CA LEU A 104 23.85 -8.82 7.73
C LEU A 104 22.79 -9.61 8.50
N HIS A 105 22.25 -10.69 7.92
CA HIS A 105 21.37 -11.61 8.65
C HIS A 105 22.05 -12.22 9.89
N ARG A 106 23.33 -12.60 9.80
CA ARG A 106 24.09 -13.14 10.94
C ARG A 106 24.32 -12.08 12.02
N VAL A 107 24.59 -10.84 11.62
CA VAL A 107 24.76 -9.71 12.54
C VAL A 107 23.45 -9.40 13.27
N LEU A 108 22.32 -9.35 12.56
CA LEU A 108 21.01 -9.09 13.16
C LEU A 108 20.52 -10.21 14.09
N ALA A 109 21.04 -11.43 13.92
CA ALA A 109 20.77 -12.56 14.81
C ALA A 109 21.50 -12.48 16.17
N ILE A 110 22.48 -11.59 16.30
CA ILE A 110 23.16 -11.34 17.59
C ILE A 110 22.14 -10.71 18.55
N PRO A 111 21.96 -11.25 19.78
CA PRO A 111 21.05 -10.70 20.76
C PRO A 111 21.29 -9.19 20.98
N GLY A 112 20.23 -8.39 20.85
CA GLY A 112 20.29 -6.93 21.02
C GLY A 112 20.64 -6.14 19.75
N CYS A 113 21.24 -6.75 18.73
CA CYS A 113 21.62 -6.05 17.50
C CYS A 113 20.39 -5.61 16.69
N SER A 114 19.39 -6.49 16.55
CA SER A 114 18.10 -6.16 15.94
C SER A 114 17.33 -5.07 16.70
N ARG A 115 17.44 -5.04 18.04
CA ARG A 115 16.84 -4.01 18.90
C ARG A 115 17.52 -2.66 18.70
N CYS A 116 18.86 -2.62 18.66
CA CYS A 116 19.60 -1.41 18.34
C CYS A 116 19.27 -0.89 16.93
N CYS A 117 19.27 -1.75 15.91
CA CYS A 117 18.89 -1.34 14.55
C CYS A 117 17.47 -0.78 14.47
N THR A 118 16.52 -1.40 15.18
CA THR A 118 15.13 -0.92 15.24
C THR A 118 15.05 0.42 15.97
N ALA A 119 15.77 0.59 17.08
CA ALA A 119 15.83 1.83 17.84
C ALA A 119 16.45 2.97 17.03
N VAL A 120 17.56 2.72 16.34
CA VAL A 120 18.21 3.69 15.43
C VAL A 120 17.27 4.09 14.30
N ARG A 121 16.55 3.13 13.71
CA ARG A 121 15.56 3.41 12.64
C ARG A 121 14.37 4.23 13.15
N TRP A 122 13.90 3.94 14.36
CA TRP A 122 12.85 4.72 15.01
C TRP A 122 13.32 6.16 15.24
N TRP A 123 14.51 6.33 15.83
CA TRP A 123 15.07 7.64 16.14
C TRP A 123 15.28 8.49 14.89
N SER A 124 15.83 7.90 13.82
CA SER A 124 16.01 8.60 12.54
C SER A 124 14.69 8.94 11.86
N SER A 125 13.67 8.07 11.94
CA SER A 125 12.33 8.36 11.39
C SER A 125 11.65 9.51 12.15
N THR A 126 11.75 9.53 13.48
CA THR A 126 11.19 10.61 14.30
C THR A 126 11.92 11.93 14.07
N SER A 127 13.24 11.91 13.89
CA SER A 127 14.04 13.11 13.60
C SER A 127 13.80 13.67 12.19
N LEU A 128 13.50 12.81 11.20
CA LEU A 128 13.10 13.23 9.85
C LEU A 128 11.65 13.74 9.79
N CYS A 129 10.79 13.27 10.70
CA CYS A 129 9.44 13.79 10.90
C CYS A 129 9.35 14.91 11.95
N ALA A 130 10.47 15.30 12.59
CA ALA A 130 10.52 16.47 13.43
C ALA A 130 10.23 17.69 12.55
N PRO A 131 9.32 18.60 12.94
CA PRO A 131 8.79 19.62 12.05
C PRO A 131 9.91 20.62 11.74
N SER A 132 10.62 20.41 10.63
CA SER A 132 11.34 21.48 9.96
C SER A 132 10.27 22.45 9.46
N SER A 133 10.15 23.57 10.15
CA SER A 133 9.17 24.65 10.03
C SER A 133 9.23 25.43 8.71
N ALA A 134 9.45 24.77 7.57
CA ALA A 134 9.72 25.42 6.30
C ALA A 134 9.19 24.61 5.11
N TYR A 135 7.90 24.29 5.10
CA TYR A 135 7.22 24.03 3.84
C TYR A 135 5.95 24.86 3.76
N ARG A 136 6.05 25.97 3.00
CA ARG A 136 4.93 26.81 2.60
C ARG A 136 4.28 26.10 1.41
N GLU A 137 3.00 25.78 1.53
CA GLU A 137 2.20 25.20 0.43
C GLU A 137 2.39 26.06 -0.84
N PRO A 138 2.84 25.50 -1.97
CA PRO A 138 2.63 26.16 -3.24
C PRO A 138 1.13 26.10 -3.51
N SER A 139 0.48 27.26 -3.44
CA SER A 139 -0.91 27.46 -3.85
C SER A 139 -1.11 26.90 -5.26
N CYS A 140 -1.74 25.74 -5.35
CA CYS A 140 -2.10 25.13 -6.63
C CYS A 140 -3.38 25.81 -7.13
N THR A 141 -3.22 27.01 -7.68
CA THR A 141 -4.18 27.65 -8.58
C THR A 141 -3.66 27.50 -10.01
N ARG A 142 -4.14 26.47 -10.72
CA ARG A 142 -4.74 26.57 -12.06
C ARG A 142 -5.21 25.21 -12.55
#